data_AF-A0A919WC76-F1
#
_entry.id   AF-A0A919WC76-F1
#
_cell.length_a   1.000
_cell.length_b   1.000
_cell.length_c   1.000
_cell.angle_alpha   90.00
_cell.angle_beta   90.00
_cell.angle_gamma   90.00
#
_symmetry.space_group_name_H-M   'P 1'
#
loop_
_entity.id
_entity.type
_entity.pdbx_description
1 polymer ?
#
loop_
_entity_poly.entity_id
_entity_poly.type
_entity_poly.pdbx_seq_one_letter_code
_entity_poly.pdbx_strand_id
1 'polypeptide(L)'
;MAAVGVGALAAPAPALAADLPAAPNLVADPAEADRDFVRWLSVHDPRATVRSVARSALLGDTATAFLTSGYTSAVDLAARNRARQLDYANRMASTHPAQFYPWVNATAQRAANGTDAELAAYSSTGYAAALANDNAKVPYDDGAAQVTQADRNFVRLLVIAGTGATVQDRAAYAETDAEVAELVRYGWLSAAGIDADTFRAQYVADEWTRWRDARVAAVSAAAAEQAAQAGTASPAAAIQGWRNLLTRCGRNPTGWAGLEQFARARADAWTRILQTTSLPAAVANLPGVRAQWLSEATGAAERSAWWNDLIVYAQAATDAWADADI
;
A
#
# COMPACT_ATOMS: atom_id res chain seq x y z
N MET A 1 48.84 9.61 57.15
CA MET A 1 47.93 8.84 56.27
C MET A 1 47.59 9.73 55.08
N ALA A 2 48.21 9.50 53.92
CA ALA A 2 47.97 10.27 52.71
C ALA A 2 46.98 9.49 51.82
N ALA A 3 45.84 10.10 51.52
CA ALA A 3 44.85 9.54 50.61
C ALA A 3 45.30 9.80 49.16
N VAL A 4 45.57 8.72 48.43
CA VAL A 4 45.84 8.77 46.99
C VAL A 4 44.50 8.92 46.27
N GLY A 5 44.26 10.10 45.70
CA GLY A 5 43.13 10.35 44.81
C GLY A 5 43.41 9.74 43.44
N VAL A 6 42.68 8.69 43.07
CA VAL A 6 42.69 8.13 41.72
C VAL A 6 41.84 9.04 40.85
N GLY A 7 42.49 9.94 40.10
CA GLY A 7 41.86 10.68 39.03
C GLY A 7 41.54 9.73 37.88
N ALA A 8 40.26 9.46 37.64
CA ALA A 8 39.82 8.79 36.44
C ALA A 8 40.10 9.70 35.23
N LEU A 9 41.13 9.35 34.46
CA LEU A 9 41.39 9.95 33.16
C LEU A 9 40.25 9.52 32.23
N ALA A 10 39.34 10.44 31.93
CA ALA A 10 38.38 10.27 30.85
C ALA A 10 39.18 10.20 29.54
N ALA A 11 39.22 9.00 28.94
CA ALA A 11 39.80 8.84 27.61
C ALA A 11 39.02 9.72 26.62
N PRO A 12 39.70 10.44 25.72
CA PRO A 12 39.02 11.21 24.69
C PRO A 12 38.17 10.26 23.83
N ALA A 13 36.89 10.61 23.64
CA ALA A 13 36.03 9.88 22.73
C ALA A 13 36.68 9.88 21.33
N PRO A 14 36.76 8.72 20.65
CA PRO A 14 37.33 8.67 19.31
C PRO A 14 36.58 9.63 18.37
N ALA A 15 37.33 10.36 17.55
CA ALA A 15 36.83 11.36 16.60
C ALA A 15 36.14 10.72 15.37
N LEU A 16 35.35 9.66 15.57
CA LEU A 16 34.69 8.85 14.55
C LEU A 16 33.57 9.58 13.79
N ALA A 17 33.07 10.68 14.33
CA ALA A 17 31.86 11.33 13.81
C ALA A 17 32.08 12.21 12.57
N ALA A 18 33.33 12.51 12.17
CA ALA A 18 33.60 13.51 11.14
C ALA A 18 33.45 13.02 9.68
N ASP A 19 33.60 11.71 9.44
CA ASP A 19 33.64 11.14 8.08
C ASP A 19 32.44 10.23 7.74
N LEU A 20 31.49 10.07 8.66
CA LEU A 20 30.29 9.29 8.37
C LEU A 20 29.34 10.08 7.45
N PRO A 21 28.67 9.42 6.48
CA PRO A 21 27.59 10.05 5.75
C PRO A 21 26.50 10.51 6.71
N ALA A 22 25.69 11.48 6.28
CA ALA A 22 24.56 11.95 7.07
C ALA A 22 23.72 10.74 7.51
N ALA A 23 23.54 10.60 8.83
CA ALA A 23 22.75 9.51 9.36
C ALA A 23 21.34 9.57 8.76
N PRO A 24 20.80 8.46 8.26
CA PRO A 24 19.41 8.42 7.84
C PRO A 24 18.52 8.79 9.02
N ASN A 25 17.29 9.20 8.76
CA ASN A 25 16.34 9.42 9.85
C ASN A 25 16.03 8.06 10.52
N LEU A 26 16.79 7.77 11.57
CA LEU A 26 16.62 6.62 12.42
C LEU A 26 15.62 7.00 13.50
N VAL A 27 14.59 6.17 13.63
CA VAL A 27 13.68 6.31 14.76
C VAL A 27 14.44 6.00 16.04
N ALA A 28 14.30 6.83 17.07
CA ALA A 28 14.99 6.60 18.34
C ALA A 28 14.44 5.39 19.12
N ASP A 29 13.18 5.03 18.85
CA ASP A 29 12.43 3.99 19.56
C ASP A 29 11.76 3.01 18.57
N PRO A 30 11.96 1.68 18.70
CA PRO A 30 11.22 0.69 17.92
C PRO A 30 9.69 0.86 17.98
N ALA A 31 9.14 1.33 19.10
CA ALA A 31 7.70 1.57 19.22
C ALA A 31 7.22 2.75 18.36
N GLU A 32 8.07 3.75 18.12
CA GLU A 32 7.77 4.83 17.18
C GLU A 32 7.82 4.35 15.73
N ALA A 33 8.70 3.41 15.39
CA ALA A 33 8.70 2.76 14.08
C ALA A 33 7.40 1.98 13.83
N ASP A 34 6.94 1.23 14.82
CA ASP A 34 5.64 0.56 14.78
C ASP A 34 4.51 1.58 14.58
N ARG A 35 4.50 2.71 15.31
CA ARG A 35 3.49 3.76 15.16
C ARG A 35 3.48 4.39 13.76
N ASP A 36 4.64 4.66 13.18
CA ASP A 36 4.73 5.21 11.82
C ASP A 36 4.11 4.28 10.78
N PHE A 37 4.36 2.98 10.89
CA PHE A 37 3.77 2.02 9.97
C PHE A 37 2.28 1.84 10.19
N VAL A 38 1.81 1.80 11.45
CA VAL A 38 0.37 1.77 11.73
C VAL A 38 -0.32 3.04 11.22
N ARG A 39 0.35 4.21 11.29
CA ARG A 39 -0.13 5.45 10.66
C ARG A 39 -0.26 5.28 9.16
N TRP A 40 0.74 4.72 8.50
CA TRP A 40 0.68 4.41 7.08
C TRP A 40 -0.50 3.46 6.76
N LEU A 41 -0.65 2.36 7.49
CA LEU A 41 -1.76 1.40 7.32
C LEU A 41 -3.12 2.05 7.51
N SER A 42 -3.26 2.98 8.46
CA SER A 42 -4.51 3.68 8.74
C SER A 42 -5.02 4.53 7.56
N VAL A 43 -4.15 4.84 6.60
CA VAL A 43 -4.45 5.64 5.41
C VAL A 43 -4.45 4.78 4.15
N HIS A 44 -3.47 3.89 4.00
CA HIS A 44 -3.15 3.26 2.73
C HIS A 44 -3.53 1.79 2.61
N ASP A 45 -3.88 1.08 3.70
CA ASP A 45 -4.34 -0.30 3.57
C ASP A 45 -5.61 -0.33 2.71
N PRO A 46 -5.74 -1.22 1.70
CA PRO A 46 -6.91 -1.25 0.82
C PRO A 46 -8.21 -1.57 1.57
N ARG A 47 -8.12 -2.31 2.69
CA ARG A 47 -9.27 -2.78 3.45
C ARG A 47 -9.68 -1.74 4.50
N ALA A 48 -10.90 -1.20 4.37
CA ALA A 48 -11.42 -0.20 5.31
C ALA A 48 -11.44 -0.69 6.77
N THR A 49 -11.67 -1.99 6.99
CA THR A 49 -11.64 -2.61 8.33
C THR A 49 -10.25 -2.48 8.95
N VAL A 50 -9.19 -2.78 8.20
CA VAL A 50 -7.81 -2.66 8.67
C VAL A 50 -7.48 -1.21 8.98
N ARG A 51 -7.85 -0.27 8.10
CA ARG A 51 -7.64 1.17 8.32
C ARG A 51 -8.29 1.65 9.63
N SER A 52 -9.52 1.22 9.89
CA SER A 52 -10.27 1.57 11.10
C SER A 52 -9.62 1.03 12.38
N VAL A 53 -9.22 -0.25 12.36
CA VAL A 53 -8.55 -0.89 13.51
C VAL A 53 -7.17 -0.27 13.74
N ALA A 54 -6.41 0.00 12.67
CA ALA A 54 -5.12 0.69 12.76
C ALA A 54 -5.26 2.09 13.39
N ARG A 55 -6.27 2.87 12.98
CA ARG A 55 -6.56 4.17 13.60
C ARG A 55 -6.90 4.04 15.08
N SER A 56 -7.69 3.03 15.45
CA SER A 56 -8.03 2.76 16.84
C SER A 56 -6.79 2.40 17.67
N ALA A 57 -5.86 1.62 17.09
CA ALA A 57 -4.60 1.27 17.73
C ALA A 57 -3.68 2.49 17.94
N LEU A 58 -3.67 3.46 17.02
CA LEU A 58 -2.93 4.71 17.21
C LEU A 58 -3.51 5.56 18.34
N LEU A 59 -4.83 5.66 18.42
CA LEU A 59 -5.52 6.42 19.48
C LEU A 59 -5.34 5.78 20.86
N GLY A 60 -5.21 4.46 20.92
CA GLY A 60 -4.96 3.71 22.16
C GLY A 60 -3.49 3.49 22.51
N ASP A 61 -2.55 4.01 21.73
CA ASP A 61 -1.10 3.76 21.85
C ASP A 61 -0.73 2.25 21.87
N THR A 62 -1.46 1.44 21.09
CA THR A 62 -1.27 -0.02 21.00
C THR A 62 -0.71 -0.47 19.64
N ALA A 63 0.13 0.34 19.00
CA ALA A 63 0.65 0.07 17.65
C ALA A 63 1.43 -1.26 17.58
N THR A 64 2.33 -1.53 18.53
CA THR A 64 3.09 -2.79 18.59
C THR A 64 2.18 -4.01 18.77
N ALA A 65 1.15 -3.92 19.61
CA ALA A 65 0.21 -5.02 19.82
C ALA A 65 -0.64 -5.28 18.56
N PHE A 66 -1.07 -4.21 17.89
CA PHE A 66 -1.74 -4.30 16.61
C PHE A 66 -0.86 -5.00 15.58
N LEU A 67 0.40 -4.62 15.43
CA LEU A 67 1.28 -5.25 14.45
C LEU A 67 1.67 -6.69 14.79
N THR A 68 1.66 -7.05 16.08
CA THR A 68 1.98 -8.41 16.53
C THR A 68 0.84 -9.40 16.28
N SER A 69 -0.43 -8.96 16.39
CA SER A 69 -1.59 -9.87 16.27
C SER A 69 -2.87 -9.20 15.75
N GLY A 70 -3.05 -7.90 16.00
CA GLY A 70 -4.22 -7.14 15.58
C GLY A 70 -4.35 -6.97 14.06
N TYR A 71 -3.25 -6.87 13.32
CA TYR A 71 -3.25 -6.73 11.86
C TYR A 71 -3.83 -7.98 11.20
N THR A 72 -3.30 -9.17 11.51
CA THR A 72 -3.85 -10.45 11.01
C THR A 72 -5.32 -10.60 11.38
N SER A 73 -5.69 -10.29 12.62
CA SER A 73 -7.09 -10.33 13.07
C SER A 73 -8.00 -9.37 12.27
N ALA A 74 -7.50 -8.17 11.94
CA ALA A 74 -8.22 -7.19 11.13
C ALA A 74 -8.33 -7.61 9.66
N VAL A 75 -7.31 -8.27 9.11
CA VAL A 75 -7.34 -8.87 7.77
C VAL A 75 -8.38 -9.99 7.70
N ASP A 76 -8.39 -10.90 8.69
CA ASP A 76 -9.37 -11.99 8.76
C ASP A 76 -10.80 -11.46 8.92
N LEU A 77 -10.98 -10.40 9.71
CA LEU A 77 -12.25 -9.72 9.83
C LEU A 77 -12.67 -9.08 8.50
N ALA A 78 -11.75 -8.40 7.80
CA ALA A 78 -12.01 -7.82 6.49
C ALA A 78 -12.45 -8.88 5.47
N ALA A 79 -11.74 -10.02 5.42
CA ALA A 79 -12.07 -11.14 4.53
C ALA A 79 -13.46 -11.72 4.83
N ARG A 80 -13.80 -11.93 6.11
CA ARG A 80 -15.14 -12.40 6.50
C ARG A 80 -16.24 -11.37 6.17
N ASN A 81 -15.96 -10.09 6.33
CA ASN A 81 -16.90 -9.03 5.96
C ASN A 81 -17.14 -9.03 4.44
N ARG A 82 -16.08 -9.06 3.63
CA ARG A 82 -16.19 -9.16 2.16
C ARG A 82 -16.99 -10.38 1.75
N ALA A 83 -16.70 -11.56 2.32
CA ALA A 83 -17.41 -12.79 1.98
C ALA A 83 -18.92 -12.70 2.25
N ARG A 84 -19.34 -12.14 3.39
CA ARG A 84 -20.76 -11.94 3.71
C ARG A 84 -21.43 -10.95 2.77
N GLN A 85 -20.76 -9.85 2.45
CA GLN A 85 -21.30 -8.83 1.55
C GLN A 85 -21.40 -9.35 0.11
N LEU A 86 -20.44 -10.16 -0.34
CA LEU A 86 -20.47 -10.80 -1.65
C LEU A 86 -21.61 -11.82 -1.76
N ASP A 87 -21.79 -12.66 -0.74
CA ASP A 87 -22.94 -13.58 -0.65
C ASP A 87 -24.26 -12.79 -0.69
N TYR A 88 -24.36 -11.69 0.05
CA TYR A 88 -25.53 -10.81 0.02
C TYR A 88 -25.80 -10.25 -1.38
N ALA A 89 -24.80 -9.65 -2.04
CA ALA A 89 -24.93 -9.10 -3.39
C ALA A 89 -25.36 -10.18 -4.41
N ASN A 90 -24.72 -11.35 -4.38
CA ASN A 90 -25.06 -12.47 -5.27
C ASN A 90 -26.47 -12.99 -5.04
N ARG A 91 -26.94 -13.06 -3.78
CA ARG A 91 -28.33 -13.42 -3.47
C ARG A 91 -29.31 -12.38 -3.94
N MET A 92 -29.01 -11.09 -3.81
CA MET A 92 -29.90 -10.04 -4.32
C MET A 92 -30.00 -10.12 -5.85
N ALA A 93 -28.88 -10.30 -6.55
CA ALA A 93 -28.88 -10.51 -8.00
C ALA A 93 -29.70 -11.74 -8.44
N SER A 94 -29.58 -12.87 -7.73
CA SER A 94 -30.28 -14.11 -8.11
C SER A 94 -31.77 -14.10 -7.77
N THR A 95 -32.16 -13.44 -6.68
CA THR A 95 -33.58 -13.35 -6.24
C THR A 95 -34.36 -12.21 -6.89
N HIS A 96 -33.67 -11.26 -7.51
CA HIS A 96 -34.26 -10.12 -8.22
C HIS A 96 -33.83 -10.16 -9.70
N PRO A 97 -34.51 -10.97 -10.55
CA PRO A 97 -34.17 -11.09 -11.96
C PRO A 97 -34.30 -9.74 -12.69
N ALA A 98 -33.37 -9.46 -13.62
CA ALA A 98 -33.31 -8.19 -14.36
C ALA A 98 -34.63 -7.81 -15.06
N GLN A 99 -35.43 -8.79 -15.50
CA GLN A 99 -36.73 -8.54 -16.15
C GLN A 99 -37.77 -7.87 -15.23
N PHE A 100 -37.63 -8.02 -13.91
CA PHE A 100 -38.57 -7.46 -12.92
C PHE A 100 -37.93 -6.38 -12.05
N TYR A 101 -36.63 -6.50 -11.79
CA TYR A 101 -35.87 -5.64 -10.88
C TYR A 101 -34.52 -5.25 -11.51
N PRO A 102 -34.54 -4.52 -12.64
CA PRO A 102 -33.33 -4.21 -13.38
C PRO A 102 -32.31 -3.40 -12.56
N TRP A 103 -32.75 -2.46 -11.72
CA TRP A 103 -31.83 -1.67 -10.88
C TRP A 103 -31.15 -2.53 -9.82
N VAL A 104 -31.91 -3.34 -9.07
CA VAL A 104 -31.34 -4.23 -8.05
C VAL A 104 -30.38 -5.22 -8.70
N ASN A 105 -30.75 -5.83 -9.83
CA ASN A 105 -29.92 -6.81 -10.51
C ASN A 105 -28.57 -6.20 -10.96
N ALA A 106 -28.62 -5.09 -11.69
CA ALA A 106 -27.43 -4.44 -12.23
C ALA A 106 -26.50 -3.91 -11.12
N THR A 107 -27.06 -3.23 -10.12
CA THR A 107 -26.25 -2.69 -9.01
C THR A 107 -25.64 -3.78 -8.13
N ALA A 108 -26.34 -4.91 -7.94
CA ALA A 108 -25.80 -6.08 -7.26
C ALA A 108 -24.61 -6.68 -8.01
N GLN A 109 -24.75 -6.89 -9.32
CA GLN A 109 -23.66 -7.41 -10.16
C GLN A 109 -22.46 -6.47 -10.18
N ARG A 110 -22.68 -5.15 -10.31
CA ARG A 110 -21.64 -4.13 -10.19
C ARG A 110 -20.88 -4.25 -8.86
N ALA A 111 -21.62 -4.32 -7.76
CA ALA A 111 -21.04 -4.43 -6.43
C ALA A 111 -20.26 -5.73 -6.21
N ALA A 112 -20.79 -6.86 -6.68
CA ALA A 112 -20.16 -8.17 -6.59
C ALA A 112 -18.82 -8.22 -7.35
N ASN A 113 -18.76 -7.53 -8.49
CA ASN A 113 -17.53 -7.39 -9.24
C ASN A 113 -16.63 -6.30 -8.64
N GLY A 114 -17.15 -5.36 -7.86
CA GLY A 114 -16.43 -4.17 -7.40
C GLY A 114 -15.35 -4.35 -6.32
N THR A 115 -14.79 -3.21 -5.93
CA THR A 115 -13.92 -3.04 -4.78
C THR A 115 -14.64 -3.38 -3.47
N ASP A 116 -13.89 -3.61 -2.39
CA ASP A 116 -14.47 -3.79 -1.04
C ASP A 116 -15.36 -2.62 -0.63
N ALA A 117 -14.99 -1.40 -1.02
CA ALA A 117 -15.74 -0.19 -0.72
C ALA A 117 -17.10 -0.16 -1.45
N GLU A 118 -17.12 -0.50 -2.74
CA GLU A 118 -18.34 -0.58 -3.54
C GLU A 118 -19.28 -1.68 -3.02
N LEU A 119 -18.72 -2.83 -2.67
CA LEU A 119 -19.47 -3.96 -2.11
C LEU A 119 -20.10 -3.63 -0.74
N ALA A 120 -19.36 -2.94 0.12
CA ALA A 120 -19.86 -2.44 1.40
C ALA A 120 -20.91 -1.34 1.23
N ALA A 121 -20.73 -0.42 0.28
CA ALA A 121 -21.70 0.63 -0.02
C ALA A 121 -23.04 0.05 -0.52
N TYR A 122 -22.96 -0.96 -1.40
CA TYR A 122 -24.15 -1.70 -1.85
C TYR A 122 -24.89 -2.37 -0.70
N SER A 123 -24.16 -3.09 0.16
CA SER A 123 -24.75 -3.84 1.28
C SER A 123 -25.38 -2.94 2.35
N SER A 124 -24.85 -1.73 2.53
CA SER A 124 -25.34 -0.79 3.56
C SER A 124 -26.54 0.03 3.10
N THR A 125 -26.49 0.58 1.89
CA THR A 125 -27.51 1.52 1.40
C THR A 125 -27.89 1.31 -0.07
N GLY A 126 -26.96 0.79 -0.90
CA GLY A 126 -27.18 0.66 -2.34
C GLY A 126 -28.32 -0.29 -2.71
N TYR A 127 -28.51 -1.41 -2.01
CA TYR A 127 -29.65 -2.30 -2.25
C TYR A 127 -30.99 -1.58 -2.07
N ALA A 128 -31.17 -0.89 -0.94
CA ALA A 128 -32.42 -0.19 -0.66
C ALA A 128 -32.69 0.93 -1.68
N ALA A 129 -31.65 1.64 -2.11
CA ALA A 129 -31.76 2.67 -3.15
C ALA A 129 -32.16 2.05 -4.52
N ALA A 130 -31.54 0.94 -4.90
CA ALA A 130 -31.87 0.24 -6.15
C ALA A 130 -33.31 -0.30 -6.13
N LEU A 131 -33.73 -0.91 -5.01
CA LEU A 131 -35.09 -1.40 -4.84
C LEU A 131 -36.12 -0.25 -4.88
N ALA A 132 -35.79 0.92 -4.35
CA ALA A 132 -36.65 2.09 -4.45
C ALA A 132 -36.86 2.52 -5.90
N ASN A 133 -35.82 2.49 -6.75
CA ASN A 133 -35.95 2.79 -8.18
C ASN A 133 -36.83 1.77 -8.91
N ASP A 134 -36.64 0.47 -8.64
CA ASP A 134 -37.47 -0.59 -9.23
C ASP A 134 -38.95 -0.47 -8.79
N ASN A 135 -39.20 -0.23 -7.51
CA ASN A 135 -40.55 -0.02 -6.98
C ASN A 135 -41.24 1.23 -7.56
N ALA A 136 -40.46 2.29 -7.78
CA ALA A 136 -40.92 3.50 -8.44
C ALA A 136 -41.04 3.36 -9.97
N LYS A 137 -40.70 2.19 -10.53
CA LYS A 137 -40.69 1.90 -11.97
C LYS A 137 -39.87 2.90 -12.77
N VAL A 138 -38.75 3.35 -12.19
CA VAL A 138 -37.79 4.20 -12.90
C VAL A 138 -37.22 3.39 -14.07
N PRO A 139 -37.32 3.85 -15.33
CA PRO A 139 -36.78 3.14 -16.47
C PRO A 139 -35.28 2.86 -16.27
N TYR A 140 -34.88 1.62 -16.51
CA TYR A 140 -33.47 1.25 -16.52
C TYR A 140 -32.90 1.39 -17.93
N ASP A 141 -31.88 2.22 -18.09
CA ASP A 141 -31.11 2.37 -19.32
C ASP A 141 -29.78 1.63 -19.17
N ASP A 142 -29.62 0.51 -19.89
CA ASP A 142 -28.36 -0.24 -19.93
C ASP A 142 -27.25 0.52 -20.67
N GLY A 143 -27.61 1.57 -21.41
CA GLY A 143 -26.67 2.42 -22.10
C GLY A 143 -26.23 1.91 -23.47
N ALA A 144 -26.75 0.77 -23.93
CA ALA A 144 -26.30 0.12 -25.16
C ALA A 144 -26.52 1.01 -26.39
N ALA A 145 -27.68 1.68 -26.46
CA ALA A 145 -28.04 2.53 -27.59
C ALA A 145 -27.20 3.82 -27.70
N GLN A 146 -26.51 4.21 -26.61
CA GLN A 146 -25.68 5.40 -26.52
C GLN A 146 -24.19 5.09 -26.76
N VAL A 147 -23.83 3.82 -26.96
CA VAL A 147 -22.45 3.43 -27.25
C VAL A 147 -21.98 4.00 -28.57
N THR A 148 -20.88 4.74 -28.50
CA THR A 148 -20.22 5.33 -29.64
C THR A 148 -19.01 4.50 -30.07
N GLN A 149 -18.46 4.81 -31.24
CA GLN A 149 -17.19 4.22 -31.66
C GLN A 149 -16.03 4.59 -30.74
N ALA A 150 -16.08 5.77 -30.09
CA ALA A 150 -15.08 6.19 -29.11
C ALA A 150 -15.09 5.29 -27.87
N ASP A 151 -16.27 4.88 -27.40
CA ASP A 151 -16.42 3.93 -26.28
C ASP A 151 -15.79 2.58 -26.62
N ARG A 152 -16.13 2.02 -27.79
CA ARG A 152 -15.55 0.73 -28.26
C ARG A 152 -14.04 0.82 -28.46
N ASN A 153 -13.53 1.95 -28.98
CA ASN A 153 -12.10 2.20 -29.12
C ASN A 153 -11.41 2.24 -27.75
N PHE A 154 -12.02 2.90 -26.77
CA PHE A 154 -11.51 2.98 -25.41
C PHE A 154 -11.44 1.59 -24.76
N VAL A 155 -12.49 0.77 -24.87
CA VAL A 155 -12.47 -0.60 -24.36
C VAL A 155 -11.34 -1.42 -24.98
N ARG A 156 -11.18 -1.39 -26.32
CA ARG A 156 -10.04 -2.06 -26.99
C ARG A 156 -8.69 -1.56 -26.49
N LEU A 157 -8.58 -0.26 -26.24
CA LEU A 157 -7.36 0.34 -25.73
C LEU A 157 -7.03 -0.18 -24.32
N LEU A 158 -8.03 -0.34 -23.45
CA LEU A 158 -7.83 -0.90 -22.10
C LEU A 158 -7.23 -2.31 -22.13
N VAL A 159 -7.63 -3.15 -23.10
CA VAL A 159 -7.10 -4.51 -23.26
C VAL A 159 -5.59 -4.50 -23.53
N ILE A 160 -5.09 -3.59 -24.36
CA ILE A 160 -3.71 -3.62 -24.87
C ILE A 160 -2.75 -2.63 -24.17
N ALA A 161 -3.26 -1.63 -23.45
CA ALA A 161 -2.46 -0.52 -22.93
C ALA A 161 -1.59 -0.89 -21.71
N GLY A 162 -1.81 -2.05 -21.07
CA GLY A 162 -1.07 -2.46 -19.87
C GLY A 162 -1.50 -1.71 -18.61
N THR A 163 -2.79 -1.42 -18.46
CA THR A 163 -3.39 -0.67 -17.35
C THR A 163 -3.42 -1.42 -16.02
N GLY A 164 -3.55 -2.74 -16.07
CA GLY A 164 -3.69 -3.64 -14.93
C GLY A 164 -4.44 -4.91 -15.34
N ALA A 165 -4.24 -6.01 -14.60
CA ALA A 165 -4.80 -7.30 -15.00
C ALA A 165 -6.34 -7.28 -14.94
N THR A 166 -6.90 -6.72 -13.85
CA THR A 166 -8.36 -6.64 -13.68
C THR A 166 -9.01 -5.75 -14.74
N VAL A 167 -8.38 -4.61 -15.05
CA VAL A 167 -8.87 -3.72 -16.12
C VAL A 167 -8.85 -4.41 -17.48
N GLN A 168 -7.77 -5.12 -17.80
CA GLN A 168 -7.63 -5.86 -19.05
C GLN A 168 -8.66 -6.97 -19.18
N ASP A 169 -8.83 -7.77 -18.12
CA ASP A 169 -9.79 -8.87 -18.09
C ASP A 169 -11.21 -8.35 -18.29
N ARG A 170 -11.62 -7.29 -17.57
CA ARG A 170 -12.96 -6.70 -17.75
C ARG A 170 -13.17 -6.11 -19.13
N ALA A 171 -12.15 -5.48 -19.69
CA ALA A 171 -12.22 -4.95 -21.04
C ALA A 171 -12.34 -6.04 -22.10
N ALA A 172 -11.69 -7.19 -21.88
CA ALA A 172 -11.78 -8.34 -22.78
C ALA A 172 -13.16 -9.00 -22.77
N TYR A 173 -13.88 -8.96 -21.64
CA TYR A 173 -15.24 -9.50 -21.52
C TYR A 173 -16.35 -8.57 -22.07
N ALA A 174 -16.05 -7.32 -22.42
CA ALA A 174 -17.06 -6.38 -22.92
C ALA A 174 -17.23 -6.50 -24.45
N GLU A 175 -18.04 -7.46 -24.88
CA GLU A 175 -18.22 -7.81 -26.31
C GLU A 175 -19.45 -7.14 -26.94
N THR A 176 -20.49 -6.89 -26.15
CA THR A 176 -21.75 -6.26 -26.57
C THR A 176 -21.78 -4.76 -26.23
N ASP A 177 -22.65 -3.99 -26.89
CA ASP A 177 -22.81 -2.57 -26.58
C ASP A 177 -23.31 -2.33 -25.14
N ALA A 178 -24.16 -3.22 -24.61
CA ALA A 178 -24.56 -3.12 -23.20
C ALA A 178 -23.37 -3.30 -22.25
N GLU A 179 -22.48 -4.26 -22.51
CA GLU A 179 -21.28 -4.48 -21.70
C GLU A 179 -20.24 -3.37 -21.87
N VAL A 180 -20.09 -2.82 -23.09
CA VAL A 180 -19.25 -1.64 -23.35
C VAL A 180 -19.76 -0.44 -22.56
N ALA A 181 -21.07 -0.18 -22.59
CA ALA A 181 -21.69 0.90 -21.82
C ALA A 181 -21.47 0.72 -20.32
N GLU A 182 -21.68 -0.49 -19.80
CA GLU A 182 -21.47 -0.84 -18.39
C GLU A 182 -20.02 -0.62 -17.95
N LEU A 183 -19.06 -1.10 -18.76
CA LEU A 183 -17.64 -0.94 -18.48
C LEU A 183 -17.22 0.52 -18.51
N VAL A 184 -17.65 1.29 -19.52
CA VAL A 184 -17.27 2.70 -19.70
C VAL A 184 -17.91 3.60 -18.64
N ARG A 185 -19.16 3.35 -18.27
CA ARG A 185 -19.87 4.14 -17.25
C ARG A 185 -19.39 3.83 -15.82
N TYR A 186 -19.09 2.57 -15.52
CA TYR A 186 -18.88 2.11 -14.15
C TYR A 186 -17.65 1.19 -13.99
N GLY A 187 -17.54 0.18 -14.86
CA GLY A 187 -16.65 -0.96 -14.63
C GLY A 187 -15.15 -0.65 -14.64
N TRP A 188 -14.68 0.29 -15.48
CA TRP A 188 -13.26 0.55 -15.69
C TRP A 188 -12.58 1.15 -14.46
N LEU A 189 -13.25 2.10 -13.78
CA LEU A 189 -12.72 2.78 -12.61
C LEU A 189 -12.64 1.81 -11.42
N SER A 190 -13.69 1.00 -11.24
CA SER A 190 -13.74 -0.07 -10.24
C SER A 190 -12.60 -1.08 -10.45
N ALA A 191 -12.37 -1.51 -11.69
CA ALA A 191 -11.27 -2.42 -12.02
C ALA A 191 -9.89 -1.81 -11.74
N ALA A 192 -9.69 -0.54 -12.10
CA ALA A 192 -8.44 0.18 -11.80
C ALA A 192 -8.21 0.31 -10.28
N GLY A 193 -9.29 0.51 -9.51
CA GLY A 193 -9.26 0.48 -8.05
C GLY A 193 -8.81 -0.88 -7.51
N ILE A 194 -9.37 -1.99 -8.02
CA ILE A 194 -8.98 -3.35 -7.63
C ILE A 194 -7.51 -3.64 -7.95
N ASP A 195 -7.01 -3.21 -9.11
CA ASP A 195 -5.59 -3.38 -9.47
C ASP A 195 -4.67 -2.63 -8.49
N ALA A 196 -5.03 -1.40 -8.11
CA ALA A 196 -4.28 -0.63 -7.12
C ALA A 196 -4.37 -1.23 -5.70
N ASP A 197 -5.54 -1.71 -5.30
CA ASP A 197 -5.73 -2.36 -4.00
C ASP A 197 -4.98 -3.69 -3.92
N THR A 198 -4.92 -4.43 -5.03
CA THR A 198 -4.13 -5.66 -5.14
C THR A 198 -2.63 -5.36 -5.01
N PHE A 199 -2.16 -4.34 -5.72
CA PHE A 199 -0.77 -3.87 -5.59
C PHE A 199 -0.44 -3.49 -4.14
N ARG A 200 -1.30 -2.73 -3.47
CA ARG A 200 -1.10 -2.36 -2.06
C ARG A 200 -1.13 -3.57 -1.13
N ALA A 201 -2.04 -4.52 -1.36
CA ALA A 201 -2.14 -5.72 -0.54
C ALA A 201 -0.87 -6.59 -0.63
N GLN A 202 -0.31 -6.74 -1.85
CA GLN A 202 0.96 -7.43 -2.07
C GLN A 202 2.11 -6.68 -1.41
N TYR A 203 2.18 -5.36 -1.62
CA TYR A 203 3.15 -4.48 -0.99
C TYR A 203 3.17 -4.66 0.55
N VAL A 204 2.02 -4.59 1.22
CA VAL A 204 1.94 -4.70 2.68
C VAL A 204 2.34 -6.08 3.18
N ALA A 205 1.91 -7.14 2.49
CA ALA A 205 2.18 -8.52 2.89
C ALA A 205 3.68 -8.86 2.86
N ASP A 206 4.38 -8.43 1.82
CA ASP A 206 5.78 -8.80 1.61
C ASP A 206 6.76 -7.92 2.40
N GLU A 207 6.41 -6.66 2.61
CA GLU A 207 7.36 -5.68 3.16
C GLU A 207 7.28 -5.52 4.67
N TRP A 208 6.10 -5.65 5.29
CA TRP A 208 5.91 -5.27 6.70
C TRP A 208 6.94 -5.91 7.63
N THR A 209 7.03 -7.24 7.60
CA THR A 209 7.91 -8.01 8.49
C THR A 209 9.37 -7.58 8.30
N ARG A 210 9.78 -7.30 7.06
CA ARG A 210 11.15 -6.91 6.72
C ARG A 210 11.47 -5.51 7.19
N TRP A 211 10.55 -4.58 6.95
CA TRP A 211 10.69 -3.18 7.35
C TRP A 211 10.78 -3.04 8.87
N ARG A 212 9.92 -3.76 9.61
CA ARG A 212 10.00 -3.82 11.07
C ARG A 212 11.35 -4.37 11.54
N ASP A 213 11.74 -5.52 11.02
CA ASP A 213 12.98 -6.20 11.44
C ASP A 213 14.22 -5.33 11.23
N ALA A 214 14.28 -4.60 10.11
CA ALA A 214 15.38 -3.68 9.85
C ALA A 214 15.35 -2.44 10.73
N ARG A 215 14.18 -1.84 10.99
CA ARG A 215 14.10 -0.70 11.92
C ARG A 215 14.49 -1.10 13.34
N VAL A 216 14.00 -2.23 13.85
CA VAL A 216 14.41 -2.76 15.16
C VAL A 216 15.93 -2.99 15.22
N ALA A 217 16.50 -3.56 14.17
CA ALA A 217 17.95 -3.77 14.10
C ALA A 217 18.73 -2.45 14.01
N ALA A 218 18.19 -1.43 13.33
CA ALA A 218 18.82 -0.12 13.23
C ALA A 218 18.83 0.62 14.57
N VAL A 219 17.74 0.60 15.33
CA VAL A 219 17.74 1.12 16.71
C VAL A 219 18.77 0.39 17.57
N SER A 220 18.80 -0.94 17.49
CA SER A 220 19.74 -1.75 18.26
C SER A 220 21.20 -1.43 17.90
N ALA A 221 21.50 -1.21 16.62
CA ALA A 221 22.82 -0.83 16.15
C ALA A 221 23.22 0.58 16.62
N ALA A 222 22.32 1.56 16.51
CA ALA A 222 22.55 2.92 16.99
C ALA A 222 22.78 2.96 18.52
N ALA A 223 22.03 2.18 19.29
CA ALA A 223 22.23 2.08 20.74
C ALA A 223 23.61 1.46 21.09
N ALA A 224 24.04 0.42 20.37
CA ALA A 224 25.36 -0.17 20.56
C ALA A 224 26.49 0.80 20.20
N GLU A 225 26.33 1.57 19.13
CA GLU A 225 27.26 2.64 18.74
C GLU A 225 27.35 3.72 19.83
N GLN A 226 26.23 4.24 20.32
CA GLN A 226 26.23 5.25 21.38
C GLN A 226 26.88 4.73 22.66
N ALA A 227 26.60 3.47 23.03
CA ALA A 227 27.23 2.84 24.20
C ALA A 227 28.75 2.70 24.05
N ALA A 228 29.22 2.37 22.83
CA ALA A 228 30.65 2.31 22.53
C ALA A 228 31.31 3.69 22.54
N GLN A 229 30.66 4.72 21.97
CA GLN A 229 31.14 6.11 22.04
C GLN A 229 31.25 6.62 23.49
N ALA A 230 30.30 6.22 24.35
CA ALA A 230 30.31 6.53 25.77
C ALA A 230 31.30 5.68 26.60
N GLY A 231 32.00 4.72 25.99
CA GLY A 231 32.92 3.80 26.68
C GLY A 231 32.22 2.78 27.59
N THR A 232 30.90 2.61 27.46
CA THR A 232 30.07 1.68 28.24
C THR A 232 29.90 0.31 27.56
N ALA A 233 30.30 0.20 26.29
CA ALA A 233 30.38 -1.03 25.51
C ALA A 233 31.67 -1.05 24.66
N SER A 234 32.04 -2.22 24.13
CA SER A 234 33.20 -2.34 23.24
C SER A 234 32.89 -1.88 21.81
N PRO A 235 33.89 -1.40 21.04
CA PRO A 235 33.78 -1.15 19.60
C PRO A 235 33.20 -2.34 18.83
N ALA A 236 33.60 -3.56 19.20
CA ALA A 236 33.07 -4.80 18.64
C ALA A 236 31.53 -4.92 18.73
N ALA A 237 30.90 -4.40 19.79
CA ALA A 237 29.44 -4.42 19.92
C ALA A 237 28.76 -3.52 18.87
N ALA A 238 29.31 -2.33 18.60
CA ALA A 238 28.83 -1.43 17.56
C ALA A 238 28.97 -2.06 16.16
N ILE A 239 30.14 -2.66 15.87
CA ILE A 239 30.39 -3.40 14.63
C ILE A 239 29.37 -4.52 14.42
N GLN A 240 29.09 -5.32 15.45
CA GLN A 240 28.12 -6.41 15.36
C GLN A 240 26.69 -5.90 15.16
N GLY A 241 26.32 -4.78 15.81
CA GLY A 241 25.03 -4.13 15.61
C GLY A 241 24.80 -3.75 14.15
N TRP A 242 25.76 -3.01 13.56
CA TRP A 242 25.67 -2.58 12.16
C TRP A 242 25.74 -3.75 11.16
N ARG A 243 26.57 -4.77 11.42
CA ARG A 243 26.61 -6.00 10.59
C ARG A 243 25.31 -6.80 10.63
N ASN A 244 24.67 -6.89 11.79
CA ASN A 244 23.36 -7.54 11.92
C ASN A 244 22.29 -6.76 11.13
N LEU A 245 22.30 -5.43 11.19
CA LEU A 245 21.44 -4.61 10.34
C LEU A 245 21.70 -4.88 8.85
N LEU A 246 22.96 -4.83 8.41
CA LEU A 246 23.32 -5.12 7.01
C LEU A 246 22.87 -6.51 6.56
N THR A 247 22.95 -7.51 7.43
CA THR A 247 22.45 -8.86 7.14
C THR A 247 20.93 -8.88 6.92
N ARG A 248 20.19 -8.06 7.68
CA ARG A 248 18.72 -7.93 7.54
C ARG A 248 18.35 -7.13 6.29
N CYS A 249 19.08 -6.04 6.00
CA CYS A 249 18.89 -5.23 4.80
C CYS A 249 19.29 -5.98 3.51
N GLY A 250 20.39 -6.75 3.54
CA GLY A 250 20.93 -7.49 2.40
C GLY A 250 20.01 -8.60 1.88
N ARG A 251 18.95 -8.94 2.60
CA ARG A 251 17.86 -9.82 2.13
C ARG A 251 16.86 -9.09 1.22
N ASN A 252 17.07 -7.80 0.89
CA ASN A 252 16.12 -6.99 0.13
C ASN A 252 16.71 -6.06 -0.94
N PRO A 253 17.48 -6.56 -1.93
CA PRO A 253 18.04 -5.67 -2.95
C PRO A 253 17.05 -5.23 -4.05
N THR A 254 15.86 -5.82 -4.20
CA THR A 254 15.04 -5.66 -5.43
C THR A 254 13.56 -5.34 -5.25
N GLY A 255 13.00 -5.43 -4.03
CA GLY A 255 11.55 -5.28 -3.83
C GLY A 255 11.05 -3.89 -4.21
N TRP A 256 11.63 -2.84 -3.61
CA TRP A 256 11.16 -1.47 -3.75
C TRP A 256 11.38 -0.84 -5.11
N ALA A 257 12.57 -1.02 -5.67
CA ALA A 257 12.85 -0.56 -7.02
C ALA A 257 11.94 -1.26 -8.04
N GLY A 258 11.64 -2.55 -7.85
CA GLY A 258 10.67 -3.29 -8.66
C GLY A 258 9.25 -2.74 -8.51
N LEU A 259 8.80 -2.44 -7.30
CA LEU A 259 7.48 -1.85 -7.03
C LEU A 259 7.36 -0.43 -7.60
N GLU A 260 8.41 0.38 -7.50
CA GLU A 260 8.46 1.70 -8.14
C GLU A 260 8.31 1.56 -9.65
N GLN A 261 9.14 0.73 -10.29
CA GLN A 261 9.10 0.51 -11.72
C GLN A 261 7.73 0.00 -12.18
N PHE A 262 7.14 -0.93 -11.42
CA PHE A 262 5.80 -1.42 -11.69
C PHE A 262 4.76 -0.30 -11.63
N ALA A 263 4.71 0.47 -10.53
CA ALA A 263 3.75 1.56 -10.37
C ALA A 263 3.94 2.67 -11.42
N ARG A 264 5.20 2.98 -11.76
CA ARG A 264 5.54 3.91 -12.85
C ARG A 264 5.02 3.42 -14.18
N ALA A 265 5.24 2.15 -14.53
CA ALA A 265 4.76 1.57 -15.77
C ALA A 265 3.21 1.63 -15.87
N ARG A 266 2.50 1.45 -14.75
CA ARG A 266 1.04 1.65 -14.71
C ARG A 266 0.65 3.11 -14.95
N ALA A 267 1.32 4.06 -14.30
CA ALA A 267 1.08 5.49 -14.55
C ALA A 267 1.34 5.88 -16.02
N ASP A 268 2.37 5.31 -16.64
CA ASP A 268 2.70 5.56 -18.05
C ASP A 268 1.67 4.94 -19.00
N ALA A 269 1.14 3.75 -18.68
CA ALA A 269 0.01 3.15 -19.40
C ALA A 269 -1.21 4.08 -19.39
N TRP A 270 -1.59 4.61 -18.23
CA TRP A 270 -2.70 5.57 -18.12
C TRP A 270 -2.40 6.91 -18.82
N THR A 271 -1.14 7.34 -18.85
CA THR A 271 -0.71 8.52 -19.60
C THR A 271 -0.93 8.34 -21.10
N ARG A 272 -0.57 7.18 -21.66
CA ARG A 272 -0.79 6.87 -23.08
C ARG A 272 -2.28 6.88 -23.43
N ILE A 273 -3.14 6.39 -22.54
CA ILE A 273 -4.60 6.46 -22.72
C ILE A 273 -5.07 7.91 -22.76
N LEU A 274 -4.65 8.73 -21.80
CA LEU A 274 -5.01 10.16 -21.72
C LEU A 274 -4.62 10.97 -22.96
N GLN A 275 -3.57 10.55 -23.68
CA GLN A 275 -3.11 11.20 -24.91
C GLN A 275 -3.96 10.84 -26.14
N THR A 276 -4.94 9.95 -26.01
CA THR A 276 -5.85 9.57 -27.11
C THR A 276 -6.85 10.69 -27.36
N THR A 277 -7.03 11.10 -28.62
CA THR A 277 -7.83 12.27 -29.01
C THR A 277 -9.36 12.06 -28.96
N SER A 278 -9.83 10.84 -28.71
CA SER A 278 -11.25 10.45 -28.78
C SER A 278 -11.69 9.64 -27.56
N LEU A 279 -11.44 10.18 -26.36
CA LEU A 279 -11.90 9.56 -25.12
C LEU A 279 -13.38 9.87 -24.83
N PRO A 280 -14.14 8.91 -24.29
CA PRO A 280 -15.49 9.15 -23.80
C PRO A 280 -15.56 10.22 -22.70
N ALA A 281 -16.69 10.94 -22.60
CA ALA A 281 -16.89 11.88 -21.48
C ALA A 281 -16.94 11.17 -20.11
N ALA A 282 -17.42 9.92 -20.07
CA ALA A 282 -17.54 9.10 -18.87
C ALA A 282 -16.18 8.76 -18.22
N VAL A 283 -15.06 8.96 -18.92
CA VAL A 283 -13.71 8.64 -18.40
C VAL A 283 -12.97 9.87 -17.85
N ALA A 284 -13.72 10.90 -17.44
CA ALA A 284 -13.16 12.15 -16.90
C ALA A 284 -12.21 11.96 -15.69
N ASN A 285 -12.31 10.85 -14.96
CA ASN A 285 -11.46 10.55 -13.79
C ASN A 285 -10.14 9.81 -14.13
N LEU A 286 -9.82 9.60 -15.41
CA LEU A 286 -8.52 9.02 -15.81
C LEU A 286 -7.31 9.74 -15.21
N PRO A 287 -7.26 11.09 -15.10
CA PRO A 287 -6.17 11.79 -14.44
C PRO A 287 -6.01 11.39 -12.96
N GLY A 288 -7.11 11.09 -12.26
CA GLY A 288 -7.11 10.62 -10.89
C GLY A 288 -6.46 9.25 -10.74
N VAL A 289 -6.80 8.30 -11.62
CA VAL A 289 -6.18 6.96 -11.64
C VAL A 289 -4.68 7.05 -11.94
N ARG A 290 -4.28 7.88 -12.90
CA ARG A 290 -2.86 8.15 -13.18
C ARG A 290 -2.15 8.73 -11.95
N ALA A 291 -2.74 9.74 -11.32
CA ALA A 291 -2.16 10.40 -10.15
C ALA A 291 -1.99 9.43 -8.97
N GLN A 292 -2.95 8.51 -8.78
CA GLN A 292 -2.84 7.45 -7.79
C GLN A 292 -1.62 6.57 -8.05
N TRP A 293 -1.42 6.05 -9.26
CA TRP A 293 -0.24 5.24 -9.59
C TRP A 293 1.08 6.00 -9.46
N LEU A 294 1.11 7.29 -9.79
CA LEU A 294 2.28 8.14 -9.54
C LEU A 294 2.58 8.28 -8.06
N SER A 295 1.55 8.44 -7.21
CA SER A 295 1.71 8.48 -5.76
C SER A 295 2.28 7.16 -5.22
N GLU A 296 1.86 6.02 -5.76
CA GLU A 296 2.42 4.72 -5.39
C GLU A 296 3.90 4.61 -5.82
N ALA A 297 4.24 5.05 -7.03
CA ALA A 297 5.62 5.06 -7.52
C ALA A 297 6.53 5.97 -6.67
N THR A 298 6.09 7.19 -6.35
CA THR A 298 6.83 8.10 -5.47
C THR A 298 7.02 7.48 -4.08
N GLY A 299 5.96 6.91 -3.51
CA GLY A 299 6.05 6.24 -2.22
C GLY A 299 7.06 5.09 -2.21
N ALA A 300 7.08 4.26 -3.25
CA ALA A 300 8.06 3.19 -3.40
C ALA A 300 9.50 3.72 -3.58
N ALA A 301 9.68 4.81 -4.34
CA ALA A 301 10.96 5.46 -4.55
C ALA A 301 11.55 6.02 -3.24
N GLU A 302 10.73 6.72 -2.44
CA GLU A 302 11.13 7.25 -1.12
C GLU A 302 11.64 6.15 -0.18
N ARG A 303 10.99 4.98 -0.21
CA ARG A 303 11.37 3.85 0.64
C ARG A 303 12.62 3.17 0.12
N SER A 304 12.75 3.02 -1.20
CA SER A 304 13.98 2.57 -1.85
C SER A 304 15.17 3.45 -1.45
N ALA A 305 15.01 4.77 -1.50
CA ALA A 305 16.04 5.72 -1.09
C ALA A 305 16.41 5.57 0.39
N TRP A 306 15.40 5.53 1.29
CA TRP A 306 15.65 5.33 2.72
C TRP A 306 16.41 4.03 3.02
N TRP A 307 16.07 2.93 2.35
CA TRP A 307 16.78 1.66 2.50
C TRP A 307 18.23 1.75 2.03
N ASN A 308 18.49 2.41 0.90
CA ASN A 308 19.84 2.60 0.39
C ASN A 308 20.67 3.47 1.35
N ASP A 309 20.12 4.58 1.83
CA ASP A 309 20.79 5.45 2.81
C ASP A 309 21.15 4.66 4.09
N LEU A 310 20.23 3.81 4.55
CA LEU A 310 20.46 2.94 5.70
C LEU A 310 21.59 1.92 5.48
N ILE A 311 21.66 1.31 4.31
CA ILE A 311 22.72 0.36 3.97
C ILE A 311 24.07 1.07 3.88
N VAL A 312 24.14 2.20 3.17
CA VAL A 312 25.36 3.00 3.01
C VAL A 312 25.88 3.46 4.37
N TYR A 313 24.99 3.99 5.22
CA TYR A 313 25.36 4.41 6.56
C TYR A 313 25.87 3.25 7.41
N ALA A 314 25.16 2.12 7.42
CA ALA A 314 25.56 0.95 8.20
C ALA A 314 26.91 0.35 7.75
N GLN A 315 27.22 0.42 6.45
CA GLN A 315 28.55 0.06 5.92
C GLN A 315 29.62 1.02 6.45
N ALA A 316 29.44 2.33 6.24
CA ALA A 316 30.40 3.33 6.70
C ALA A 316 30.64 3.26 8.21
N ALA A 317 29.58 3.06 9.01
CA ALA A 317 29.70 2.91 10.46
C ALA A 317 30.46 1.62 10.85
N THR A 318 30.21 0.51 10.15
CA THR A 318 30.96 -0.74 10.37
C THR A 318 32.46 -0.55 10.12
N ASP A 319 32.81 0.12 9.02
CA ASP A 319 34.20 0.34 8.61
C ASP A 319 34.92 1.30 9.56
N ALA A 320 34.26 2.42 9.91
CA ALA A 320 34.82 3.41 10.84
C ALA A 320 35.15 2.78 12.22
N TRP A 321 34.24 1.97 12.77
CA TRP A 321 34.50 1.27 14.03
C TRP A 321 35.59 0.20 13.92
N ALA A 322 35.71 -0.46 12.76
CA ALA A 322 36.78 -1.44 12.55
C ALA A 322 38.15 -0.78 12.50
N ASP A 323 38.26 0.42 11.91
CA ASP A 323 39.50 1.19 11.85
C ASP A 323 39.91 1.76 13.22
N ALA A 324 38.94 2.04 14.09
CA ALA A 324 39.18 2.54 15.45
C ALA A 324 39.49 1.45 16.50
N ASP A 325 39.31 0.17 16.17
CA ASP A 325 39.61 -0.99 17.03
C ASP A 325 41.06 -1.51 16.84
N ILE A 326 41.87 -0.83 16.01
CA ILE A 326 43.30 -1.05 15.76
C ILE A 326 44.14 -0.04 16.55
#